data_AF-W8V7Z2-F1
#
_entry.id   AF-W8V7Z2-F1
#
_cell.length_a   1.000
_cell.length_b   1.000
_cell.length_c   1.000
_cell.angle_alpha   90.00
_cell.angle_beta   90.00
_cell.angle_gamma   90.00
#
_symmetry.space_group_name_H-M   'P 1'
#
loop_
_entity.id
_entity.type
_entity.pdbx_description
1 polymer ?
#
loop_
_entity_poly.entity_id
_entity_poly.type
_entity_poly.pdbx_seq_one_letter_code
_entity_poly.pdbx_strand_id
1 'polypeptide(L)'
;MTRLQKHSVPDGMMARQTLLHGSWFLRPERAGFSVQYIHGRRGRSATGSVIPQKPDASAGRRCPTPEAGENQFPPPPAFLKNSEGNTVKTNRTLRKWCLPGLVSLSLFAPLPAVYAASIETGFSPEGTGLQLVLKTITTAQQEIRLMGYSFTSPEVAGALVRARQRGVDVKVVLDHKANTGERNKASRAAMNLLVSAGIPVRTVDTYKILHDKVIIADGRNTEVGSFNFSRAADRANSENVLVVWDDPVVAQRYLQHWSSRWSKGTDWKQTY
;
A
#
# COMPACT_ATOMS: atom_id res chain seq x y z
N MET A 1 -8.71 46.68 54.96
CA MET A 1 -7.92 45.57 55.55
C MET A 1 -8.01 44.39 54.58
N THR A 2 -7.20 44.36 53.50
CA THR A 2 -5.91 43.63 53.34
C THR A 2 -6.08 42.13 53.61
N ARG A 3 -5.78 41.18 52.71
CA ARG A 3 -4.50 41.01 52.00
C ARG A 3 -4.61 39.94 50.89
N LEU A 4 -4.21 40.31 49.67
CA LEU A 4 -3.73 39.42 48.60
C LEU A 4 -2.37 38.83 49.02
N GLN A 5 -2.16 37.52 48.84
CA GLN A 5 -0.82 36.94 48.85
C GLN A 5 -0.34 36.68 47.42
N LYS A 6 0.62 37.51 46.99
CA LYS A 6 1.63 37.19 45.97
C LYS A 6 2.63 36.21 46.57
N HIS A 7 3.08 35.21 45.82
CA HIS A 7 4.41 34.63 46.01
C HIS A 7 5.22 34.77 44.74
N SER A 8 6.46 35.15 44.99
CA SER A 8 7.47 35.75 44.13
C SER A 8 8.56 34.73 43.83
N VAL A 9 9.08 34.80 42.61
CA VAL A 9 10.32 34.17 42.13
C VAL A 9 11.53 34.81 42.83
N PRO A 10 12.62 34.07 43.07
CA PRO A 10 13.96 34.64 43.10
C PRO A 10 14.83 34.15 41.93
N ASP A 11 15.44 35.11 41.25
CA ASP A 11 16.53 34.98 40.28
C ASP A 11 17.90 34.78 40.93
N GLY A 12 18.81 34.14 40.18
CA GLY A 12 20.24 34.50 40.17
C GLY A 12 21.24 33.45 40.67
N MET A 13 21.94 32.75 39.77
CA MET A 13 23.32 33.06 39.39
C MET A 13 23.95 31.97 38.48
N MET A 14 24.89 32.46 37.68
CA MET A 14 25.58 31.88 36.53
C MET A 14 26.44 30.61 36.75
N ALA A 15 26.70 29.97 35.60
CA ALA A 15 27.93 29.28 35.17
C ALA A 15 28.03 27.76 35.39
N ARG A 16 28.05 27.00 34.28
CA ARG A 16 29.29 26.53 33.63
C ARG A 16 28.98 25.59 32.46
N GLN A 17 29.66 25.85 31.36
CA GLN A 17 29.75 24.99 30.18
C GLN A 17 30.75 23.86 30.47
N THR A 18 30.43 22.60 30.16
CA THR A 18 31.44 21.55 29.93
C THR A 18 30.89 20.51 28.96
N LEU A 19 31.49 20.45 27.76
CA LEU A 19 31.38 19.36 26.81
C LEU A 19 32.20 18.17 27.32
N LEU A 20 31.66 16.95 27.25
CA LEU A 20 32.47 15.72 27.22
C LEU A 20 31.87 14.71 26.24
N HIS A 21 32.74 14.28 25.33
CA HIS A 21 32.58 13.21 24.36
C HIS A 21 32.29 11.85 25.03
N GLY A 22 31.66 10.94 24.29
CA GLY A 22 31.65 9.52 24.64
C GLY A 22 30.80 8.67 23.71
N SER A 23 31.39 8.21 22.60
CA SER A 23 30.84 7.16 21.73
C SER A 23 30.72 5.84 22.48
N TRP A 24 29.58 5.14 22.34
CA TRP A 24 29.46 3.73 22.72
C TRP A 24 29.13 2.88 21.49
N PHE A 25 30.04 1.95 21.22
CA PHE A 25 29.89 0.86 20.26
C PHE A 25 28.93 -0.18 20.83
N LEU A 26 27.92 -0.61 20.05
CA LEU A 26 27.13 -1.81 20.30
C LEU A 26 27.59 -2.91 19.35
N ARG A 27 28.14 -4.00 19.89
CA ARG A 27 28.25 -5.29 19.20
C ARG A 27 26.96 -6.08 19.43
N PRO A 28 26.51 -6.89 18.45
CA PRO A 28 25.28 -7.68 18.58
C PRO A 28 25.57 -9.01 19.27
N GLU A 29 24.93 -9.26 20.41
CA GLU A 29 24.78 -10.63 20.93
C GLU A 29 23.43 -11.20 20.54
N ARG A 30 23.49 -12.43 20.01
CA ARG A 30 22.35 -13.31 19.78
C ARG A 30 21.80 -13.75 21.14
N ALA A 31 20.50 -13.59 21.36
CA ALA A 31 19.79 -14.37 22.35
C ALA A 31 18.39 -14.68 21.84
N GLY A 32 18.11 -15.98 21.69
CA GLY A 32 16.79 -16.49 21.34
C GLY A 32 15.79 -16.19 22.45
N PHE A 33 14.56 -15.87 22.05
CA PHE A 33 13.46 -15.67 23.00
C PHE A 33 12.85 -17.02 23.37
N SER A 34 12.91 -17.37 24.65
CA SER A 34 12.07 -18.38 25.29
C SER A 34 10.88 -17.67 25.93
N VAL A 35 9.66 -18.10 25.60
CA VAL A 35 8.42 -17.61 26.21
C VAL A 35 8.12 -18.48 27.43
N GLN A 36 8.24 -17.93 28.64
CA GLN A 36 7.77 -18.57 29.87
C GLN A 36 6.36 -18.08 30.21
N TYR A 37 5.42 -19.03 30.32
CA TYR A 37 4.07 -18.83 30.85
C TYR A 37 4.12 -18.83 32.39
N ILE A 38 3.68 -17.75 33.03
CA ILE A 38 3.52 -17.67 34.49
C ILE A 38 2.05 -17.90 34.84
N HIS A 39 1.79 -18.94 35.66
CA HIS A 39 0.48 -19.25 36.22
C HIS A 39 0.16 -18.36 37.44
N GLY A 40 -0.94 -17.62 37.39
CA GLY A 40 -1.59 -17.02 38.57
C GLY A 40 -2.78 -17.85 39.04
N ARG A 41 -2.76 -18.31 40.30
CA ARG A 41 -3.92 -18.79 41.10
C ARG A 41 -3.99 -17.85 42.32
N ARG A 42 -5.12 -17.41 42.91
CA ARG A 42 -6.52 -17.87 43.09
C ARG A 42 -7.40 -16.60 43.22
N GLY A 43 -8.73 -16.55 43.07
CA GLY A 43 -9.77 -17.54 42.81
C GLY A 43 -11.16 -16.91 43.05
N ARG A 44 -12.22 -17.47 42.45
CA ARG A 44 -13.55 -17.78 43.05
C ARG A 44 -14.53 -18.21 41.94
N SER A 45 -14.98 -19.45 42.09
CA SER A 45 -16.27 -20.08 41.72
C SER A 45 -17.05 -19.59 40.50
N ALA A 46 -17.07 -20.42 39.46
CA ALA A 46 -18.26 -20.64 38.63
C ALA A 46 -18.29 -22.12 38.20
N THR A 47 -19.37 -22.81 38.54
CA THR A 47 -19.67 -24.21 38.22
C THR A 47 -19.95 -24.37 36.72
N GLY A 48 -19.25 -25.31 36.07
CA GLY A 48 -19.57 -25.80 34.73
C GLY A 48 -19.07 -27.24 34.57
N SER A 49 -19.99 -28.17 34.30
CA SER A 49 -19.68 -29.58 34.01
C SER A 49 -18.77 -29.71 32.79
N VAL A 50 -17.69 -30.48 32.92
CA VAL A 50 -16.83 -30.89 31.81
C VAL A 50 -17.17 -32.35 31.47
N ILE A 51 -17.67 -32.57 30.26
CA ILE A 51 -17.84 -33.90 29.66
C ILE A 51 -16.52 -34.26 28.97
N PRO A 52 -15.88 -35.41 29.25
CA PRO A 52 -14.66 -35.81 28.56
C PRO A 52 -14.99 -36.43 27.20
N GLN A 53 -14.46 -35.88 26.11
CA GLN A 53 -14.41 -36.57 24.82
C GLN A 53 -13.13 -37.42 24.71
N LYS A 54 -13.33 -38.67 24.31
CA LYS A 54 -12.35 -39.74 24.11
C LYS A 54 -11.52 -39.47 22.84
N PRO A 55 -10.23 -39.84 22.79
CA PRO A 55 -9.43 -39.69 21.57
C PRO A 55 -9.85 -40.73 20.53
N ASP A 56 -10.19 -40.28 19.32
CA ASP A 56 -10.37 -41.18 18.18
C ASP A 56 -9.06 -41.31 17.39
N ALA A 57 -8.71 -42.57 17.14
CA ALA A 57 -7.56 -43.01 16.39
C ALA A 57 -8.05 -43.48 15.03
N SER A 58 -7.69 -42.77 13.96
CA SER A 58 -7.70 -43.37 12.63
C SER A 58 -6.58 -42.81 11.76
N ALA A 59 -5.92 -43.75 11.11
CA ALA A 59 -4.66 -43.64 10.43
C ALA A 59 -4.76 -42.89 9.09
N GLY A 60 -3.71 -42.13 8.81
CA GLY A 60 -2.92 -42.26 7.59
C GLY A 60 -3.64 -42.09 6.26
N ARG A 61 -3.61 -40.88 5.71
CA ARG A 61 -3.49 -40.67 4.25
C ARG A 61 -2.57 -39.48 3.99
N ARG A 62 -1.46 -39.75 3.28
CA ARG A 62 -0.50 -38.75 2.80
C ARG A 62 -1.16 -37.91 1.71
N CYS A 63 -0.90 -36.61 1.71
CA CYS A 63 -1.20 -35.73 0.57
C CYS A 63 -0.34 -36.15 -0.64
N PRO A 64 -0.90 -36.26 -1.85
CA PRO A 64 -0.09 -36.40 -3.05
C PRO A 64 0.58 -35.04 -3.37
N THR A 65 1.89 -35.08 -3.57
CA THR A 65 2.68 -34.02 -4.21
C THR A 65 2.25 -33.86 -5.67
N PRO A 66 2.17 -32.63 -6.23
CA PRO A 66 2.01 -32.47 -7.67
C PRO A 66 3.30 -32.87 -8.38
N GLU A 67 3.22 -33.83 -9.29
CA GLU A 67 4.28 -34.14 -10.24
C GLU A 67 4.60 -32.92 -11.12
N ALA A 68 5.88 -32.67 -11.31
CA ALA A 68 6.39 -31.68 -12.26
C ALA A 68 6.10 -32.18 -13.68
N GLY A 69 5.01 -31.68 -14.27
CA GLY A 69 4.73 -31.85 -15.70
C GLY A 69 5.68 -30.98 -16.52
N GLU A 70 6.57 -31.60 -17.27
CA GLU A 70 7.34 -31.00 -18.35
C GLU A 70 6.37 -30.42 -19.40
N ASN A 71 6.23 -29.10 -19.44
CA ASN A 71 5.64 -28.42 -20.60
C ASN A 71 6.67 -28.38 -21.72
N GLN A 72 6.72 -29.47 -22.47
CA GLN A 72 7.50 -29.63 -23.69
C GLN A 72 6.79 -28.84 -24.81
N PHE A 73 7.32 -27.65 -25.13
CA PHE A 73 6.98 -26.96 -26.36
C PHE A 73 7.54 -27.75 -27.56
N PRO A 74 6.76 -28.00 -28.62
CA PRO A 74 7.33 -28.60 -29.83
C PRO A 74 8.32 -27.62 -30.49
N PRO A 75 9.46 -28.10 -31.02
CA PRO A 75 10.39 -27.25 -31.76
C PRO A 75 9.73 -26.74 -33.06
N PRO A 76 10.09 -25.54 -33.52
CA PRO A 76 9.58 -24.99 -34.79
C PRO A 76 10.01 -25.87 -35.98
N PRO A 77 9.22 -25.93 -37.06
CA PRO A 77 9.50 -26.80 -38.20
C PRO A 77 10.79 -26.41 -38.92
N ALA A 78 11.52 -27.43 -39.36
CA ALA A 78 12.75 -27.32 -40.12
C ALA A 78 12.53 -26.56 -41.44
N PHE A 79 13.33 -25.50 -41.65
CA PHE A 79 13.39 -24.78 -42.92
C PHE A 79 13.97 -25.68 -44.01
N LEU A 80 13.17 -25.95 -45.04
CA LEU A 80 13.58 -26.64 -46.25
C LEU A 80 14.62 -25.80 -47.01
N LYS A 81 15.75 -26.43 -47.29
CA LYS A 81 16.86 -25.91 -48.06
C LYS A 81 16.67 -26.32 -49.52
N ASN A 82 16.19 -25.43 -50.37
CA ASN A 82 16.29 -25.60 -51.82
C ASN A 82 17.06 -24.43 -52.42
N SER A 83 18.08 -24.79 -53.21
CA SER A 83 18.98 -23.95 -53.97
C SER A 83 18.28 -23.19 -55.07
N GLU A 84 18.80 -22.03 -55.46
CA GLU A 84 19.32 -21.80 -56.82
C GLU A 84 20.06 -20.47 -56.89
N GLY A 85 21.21 -20.50 -57.53
CA GLY A 85 22.14 -19.38 -57.61
C GLY A 85 21.65 -18.30 -58.55
N ASN A 86 21.86 -17.04 -58.14
CA ASN A 86 22.02 -15.95 -59.09
C ASN A 86 23.31 -15.20 -58.73
N THR A 87 24.28 -15.30 -59.64
CA THR A 87 25.58 -14.65 -59.60
C THR A 87 25.42 -13.16 -59.85
N VAL A 88 25.33 -12.37 -58.78
CA VAL A 88 25.50 -10.92 -58.88
C VAL A 88 26.99 -10.62 -59.02
N LYS A 89 27.38 -10.16 -60.22
CA LYS A 89 28.71 -9.64 -60.52
C LYS A 89 29.06 -8.54 -59.53
N THR A 90 30.07 -8.82 -58.71
CA THR A 90 30.59 -7.92 -57.68
C THR A 90 31.42 -6.83 -58.35
N ASN A 91 30.96 -5.57 -58.28
CA ASN A 91 31.76 -4.44 -58.72
C ASN A 91 32.79 -4.10 -57.62
N ARG A 92 34.07 -4.27 -57.95
CA ARG A 92 35.23 -4.00 -57.09
C ARG A 92 35.46 -2.49 -57.02
N THR A 93 34.78 -1.79 -56.12
CA THR A 93 35.24 -0.51 -55.57
C THR A 93 34.29 -0.09 -54.45
N LEU A 94 34.70 -0.34 -53.20
CA LEU A 94 34.36 0.39 -51.95
C LEU A 94 34.63 -0.55 -50.78
N ARG A 95 35.90 -0.93 -50.67
CA ARG A 95 36.47 -1.45 -49.43
C ARG A 95 37.01 -0.24 -48.68
N LYS A 96 36.66 -0.18 -47.39
CA LYS A 96 37.11 0.75 -46.33
C LYS A 96 36.06 1.82 -46.02
N TRP A 97 35.83 2.01 -44.71
CA TRP A 97 34.91 2.96 -44.06
C TRP A 97 33.45 2.50 -43.84
N CYS A 98 33.23 1.40 -43.11
CA CYS A 98 31.94 1.15 -42.42
C CYS A 98 32.07 0.25 -41.16
N LEU A 99 33.20 0.32 -40.44
CA LEU A 99 33.44 -0.51 -39.25
C LEU A 99 34.01 0.24 -38.02
N PRO A 100 33.60 1.50 -37.75
CA PRO A 100 33.55 1.94 -36.35
C PRO A 100 32.22 2.60 -35.91
N GLY A 101 31.16 2.56 -36.73
CA GLY A 101 29.90 3.24 -36.41
C GLY A 101 28.93 2.45 -35.51
N LEU A 102 29.00 1.12 -35.50
CA LEU A 102 27.99 0.26 -34.84
C LEU A 102 28.28 -0.07 -33.37
N VAL A 103 29.46 0.25 -32.85
CA VAL A 103 29.78 0.04 -31.42
C VAL A 103 29.42 1.26 -30.56
N SER A 104 29.17 2.43 -31.18
CA SER A 104 28.95 3.67 -30.43
C SER A 104 27.48 3.94 -30.07
N LEU A 105 26.52 3.17 -30.59
CA LEU A 105 25.09 3.41 -30.36
C LEU A 105 24.46 2.56 -29.24
N SER A 106 25.20 1.63 -28.65
CA SER A 106 24.71 0.73 -27.58
C SER A 106 25.00 1.23 -26.16
N LEU A 107 25.66 2.38 -25.99
CA LEU A 107 26.02 2.92 -24.66
C LEU A 107 24.97 3.86 -24.03
N PHE A 108 23.87 4.16 -24.74
CA PHE A 108 22.80 5.05 -24.26
C PHE A 108 21.46 4.32 -24.07
N ALA A 109 21.47 3.05 -23.67
CA ALA A 109 20.27 2.47 -23.09
C ALA A 109 20.11 3.05 -21.67
N PRO A 110 19.06 3.82 -21.36
CA PRO A 110 18.81 4.23 -19.98
C PRO A 110 18.64 2.96 -19.15
N LEU A 111 19.58 2.72 -18.24
CA LEU A 111 19.39 1.68 -17.22
C LEU A 111 18.06 2.00 -16.52
N PRO A 112 17.16 1.02 -16.34
CA PRO A 112 15.97 1.25 -15.56
C PRO A 112 16.43 1.73 -14.18
N ALA A 113 16.09 2.97 -13.83
CA ALA A 113 16.39 3.52 -12.53
C ALA A 113 15.62 2.70 -11.50
N VAL A 114 16.30 1.71 -10.91
CA VAL A 114 15.79 0.99 -9.74
C VAL A 114 15.97 1.95 -8.57
N TYR A 115 15.03 2.87 -8.41
CA TYR A 115 14.92 3.62 -7.17
C TYR A 115 14.65 2.62 -6.05
N ALA A 116 15.48 2.63 -5.02
CA ALA A 116 15.21 1.85 -3.82
C ALA A 116 13.88 2.33 -3.24
N ALA A 117 12.95 1.40 -3.01
CA ALA A 117 11.69 1.72 -2.38
C ALA A 117 11.95 2.45 -1.05
N SER A 118 11.27 3.57 -0.85
CA SER A 118 11.31 4.28 0.44
C SER A 118 10.02 4.07 1.19
N ILE A 119 10.10 4.00 2.51
CA ILE A 119 8.94 3.77 3.37
C ILE A 119 8.75 5.00 4.25
N GLU A 120 7.52 5.51 4.27
CA GLU A 120 7.11 6.59 5.16
C GLU A 120 5.95 6.11 6.03
N THR A 121 5.88 6.63 7.26
CA THR A 121 4.80 6.29 8.20
C THR A 121 4.18 7.55 8.79
N GLY A 122 2.90 7.46 9.10
CA GLY A 122 2.14 8.49 9.77
C GLY A 122 1.17 7.86 10.78
N PHE A 123 0.82 8.63 11.79
CA PHE A 123 0.01 8.16 12.92
C PHE A 123 -1.10 9.16 13.24
N SER A 124 -2.15 8.63 13.87
CA SER A 124 -3.20 9.42 14.49
C SER A 124 -3.34 9.01 15.96
N PRO A 125 -3.75 9.96 16.83
CA PRO A 125 -4.24 11.31 16.52
C PRO A 125 -3.16 12.38 16.36
N GLU A 126 -1.88 12.02 16.20
CA GLU A 126 -0.75 12.95 16.03
C GLU A 126 -0.87 13.80 14.75
N GLY A 127 -1.69 13.39 13.78
CA GLY A 127 -2.02 14.14 12.56
C GLY A 127 -1.10 13.85 11.37
N THR A 128 0.01 13.14 11.58
CA THR A 128 0.91 12.72 10.49
C THR A 128 0.28 11.68 9.58
N GLY A 129 -0.69 10.89 10.09
CA GLY A 129 -1.46 9.92 9.30
C GLY A 129 -2.23 10.59 8.16
N LEU A 130 -3.09 11.56 8.47
CA LEU A 130 -3.83 12.29 7.45
C LEU A 130 -2.89 13.05 6.50
N GLN A 131 -1.82 13.68 7.02
CA GLN A 131 -0.83 14.36 6.18
C GLN A 131 -0.22 13.42 5.14
N LEU A 132 0.11 12.19 5.53
CA LEU A 132 0.69 11.19 4.63
C LEU A 132 -0.32 10.69 3.59
N VAL A 133 -1.58 10.44 3.98
CA VAL A 133 -2.67 10.12 3.03
C VAL A 133 -2.83 11.23 1.98
N LEU A 134 -2.86 12.49 2.43
CA LEU A 134 -2.99 13.65 1.53
C LEU A 134 -1.76 13.81 0.64
N LYS A 135 -0.55 13.57 1.16
CA LYS A 135 0.68 13.56 0.38
C LYS A 135 0.58 12.55 -0.77
N THR A 136 0.18 11.31 -0.52
CA THR A 136 -0.02 10.27 -1.54
C THR A 136 -0.96 10.70 -2.66
N ILE A 137 -2.08 11.34 -2.33
CA ILE A 137 -3.06 11.81 -3.33
C ILE A 137 -2.56 13.05 -4.09
N THR A 138 -1.86 13.95 -3.41
CA THR A 138 -1.43 15.23 -3.98
C THR A 138 -0.21 15.09 -4.87
N THR A 139 0.68 14.13 -4.60
CA THR A 139 1.87 13.88 -5.44
C THR A 139 1.58 13.01 -6.65
N ALA A 140 0.46 12.27 -6.68
CA ALA A 140 0.06 11.44 -7.82
C ALA A 140 -0.09 12.26 -9.12
N GLN A 141 0.43 11.70 -10.22
CA GLN A 141 0.52 12.37 -11.53
C GLN A 141 -0.31 11.71 -12.64
N GLN A 142 -0.50 10.39 -12.59
CA GLN A 142 -1.10 9.61 -13.68
C GLN A 142 -2.42 8.97 -13.25
N GLU A 143 -2.41 8.21 -12.15
CA GLU A 143 -3.60 7.50 -11.69
C GLU A 143 -3.67 7.34 -10.18
N ILE A 144 -4.90 7.22 -9.67
CA ILE A 144 -5.20 6.83 -8.30
C ILE A 144 -6.25 5.71 -8.33
N ARG A 145 -5.98 4.65 -7.56
CA ARG A 145 -6.92 3.57 -7.25
C ARG A 145 -7.09 3.52 -5.73
N LEU A 146 -8.26 3.93 -5.26
CA LEU A 146 -8.58 3.89 -3.83
C LEU A 146 -9.53 2.73 -3.53
N MET A 147 -9.28 2.03 -2.43
CA MET A 147 -10.23 1.11 -1.81
C MET A 147 -10.40 1.44 -0.33
N GLY A 148 -11.64 1.60 0.13
CA GLY A 148 -11.92 2.14 1.47
C GLY A 148 -13.13 1.52 2.15
N TYR A 149 -13.00 1.24 3.45
CA TYR A 149 -14.12 0.82 4.30
C TYR A 149 -15.08 1.98 4.61
N SER A 150 -14.73 2.87 5.54
CA SER A 150 -15.51 4.08 5.83
C SER A 150 -14.93 5.28 5.09
N PHE A 151 -15.76 5.98 4.31
CA PHE A 151 -15.36 7.13 3.52
C PHE A 151 -16.20 8.36 3.84
N THR A 152 -15.73 9.18 4.78
CA THR A 152 -16.45 10.37 5.30
C THR A 152 -15.58 11.62 5.41
N SER A 153 -14.27 11.54 5.14
CA SER A 153 -13.36 12.68 5.24
C SER A 153 -13.54 13.64 4.06
N PRO A 154 -13.94 14.90 4.29
CA PRO A 154 -13.96 15.92 3.24
C PRO A 154 -12.55 16.31 2.77
N GLU A 155 -11.53 16.18 3.63
CA GLU A 155 -10.14 16.46 3.29
C GLU A 155 -9.65 15.50 2.20
N VAL A 156 -9.89 14.20 2.39
CA VAL A 156 -9.56 13.14 1.41
C VAL A 156 -10.41 13.30 0.15
N ALA A 157 -11.72 13.47 0.27
CA ALA A 157 -12.61 13.64 -0.89
C ALA A 157 -12.21 14.85 -1.74
N GLY A 158 -11.93 15.99 -1.10
CA GLY A 158 -11.47 17.20 -1.78
C GLY A 158 -10.10 17.01 -2.44
N ALA A 159 -9.19 16.25 -1.84
CA ALA A 159 -7.89 15.94 -2.44
C ALA A 159 -8.03 15.11 -3.72
N LEU A 160 -8.93 14.11 -3.74
CA LEU A 160 -9.22 13.30 -4.91
C LEU A 160 -9.86 14.13 -6.04
N VAL A 161 -10.79 15.02 -5.71
CA VAL A 161 -11.36 15.98 -6.69
C VAL A 161 -10.27 16.85 -7.29
N ARG A 162 -9.37 17.40 -6.47
CA ARG A 162 -8.22 18.19 -6.97
C ARG A 162 -7.30 17.34 -7.84
N ALA A 163 -7.04 16.08 -7.49
CA ALA A 163 -6.25 15.17 -8.33
C ALA A 163 -6.91 14.96 -9.70
N ARG A 164 -8.22 14.71 -9.73
CA ARG A 164 -8.98 14.60 -10.97
C ARG A 164 -8.91 15.88 -11.82
N GLN A 165 -9.00 17.05 -11.19
CA GLN A 165 -8.86 18.34 -11.87
C GLN A 165 -7.46 18.57 -12.45
N ARG A 166 -6.41 17.99 -11.86
CA ARG A 166 -5.05 17.97 -12.44
C ARG A 166 -4.91 17.03 -13.64
N GLY A 167 -5.94 16.24 -13.97
CA GLY A 167 -5.92 15.27 -15.06
C GLY A 167 -5.62 13.83 -14.64
N VAL A 168 -5.43 13.55 -13.35
CA VAL A 168 -5.18 12.19 -12.83
C VAL A 168 -6.41 11.30 -13.07
N ASP A 169 -6.21 10.06 -13.52
CA ASP A 169 -7.28 9.05 -13.60
C ASP A 169 -7.57 8.48 -12.21
N VAL A 170 -8.61 8.98 -11.56
CA VAL A 170 -9.00 8.59 -10.20
C VAL A 170 -10.18 7.62 -10.26
N LYS A 171 -10.08 6.47 -9.58
CA LYS A 171 -11.18 5.51 -9.38
C LYS A 171 -11.25 5.03 -7.94
N VAL A 172 -12.47 4.89 -7.43
CA VAL A 172 -12.71 4.63 -6.00
C VAL A 172 -13.66 3.44 -5.81
N VAL A 173 -13.27 2.47 -5.00
CA VAL A 173 -14.15 1.35 -4.57
C VAL A 173 -14.36 1.37 -3.07
N LEU A 174 -15.60 1.28 -2.61
CA LEU A 174 -15.95 1.42 -1.20
C LEU A 174 -16.79 0.26 -0.70
N ASP A 175 -16.73 -0.02 0.60
CA ASP A 175 -17.69 -0.91 1.25
C ASP A 175 -19.11 -0.34 1.13
N HIS A 176 -20.08 -1.15 0.69
CA HIS A 176 -21.45 -0.69 0.54
C HIS A 176 -22.09 -0.36 1.90
N LYS A 177 -22.06 -1.32 2.83
CA LYS A 177 -22.81 -1.23 4.10
C LYS A 177 -22.32 -0.07 4.96
N ALA A 178 -21.02 0.20 4.95
CA ALA A 178 -20.40 1.29 5.69
C ALA A 178 -20.71 2.69 5.13
N ASN A 179 -21.21 2.80 3.88
CA ASN A 179 -21.35 4.10 3.21
C ASN A 179 -22.77 4.42 2.71
N THR A 180 -23.68 3.44 2.60
CA THR A 180 -25.01 3.68 2.00
C THR A 180 -26.18 3.72 2.99
N GLY A 181 -25.99 3.26 4.22
CA GLY A 181 -27.04 3.27 5.25
C GLY A 181 -27.64 4.67 5.49
N GLU A 182 -28.89 4.73 5.94
CA GLU A 182 -29.66 5.99 6.08
C GLU A 182 -28.96 7.06 6.93
N ARG A 183 -28.19 6.62 7.93
CA ARG A 183 -27.43 7.48 8.85
C ARG A 183 -26.08 7.94 8.27
N ASN A 184 -25.60 7.36 7.18
CA ASN A 184 -24.29 7.66 6.56
C ASN A 184 -24.35 8.86 5.62
N LYS A 185 -24.99 9.96 6.06
CA LYS A 185 -25.16 11.18 5.25
C LYS A 185 -23.81 11.75 4.79
N ALA A 186 -22.79 11.71 5.65
CA ALA A 186 -21.45 12.18 5.32
C ALA A 186 -20.81 11.34 4.19
N SER A 187 -20.95 10.01 4.23
CA SER A 187 -20.44 9.14 3.17
C SER A 187 -21.12 9.40 1.84
N ARG A 188 -22.46 9.48 1.83
CA ARG A 188 -23.21 9.78 0.60
C ARG A 188 -22.84 11.15 0.04
N ALA A 189 -22.66 12.16 0.88
CA ALA A 189 -22.20 13.48 0.45
C ALA A 189 -20.80 13.41 -0.18
N ALA A 190 -19.87 12.70 0.44
CA ALA A 190 -18.51 12.53 -0.09
C ALA A 190 -18.52 11.74 -1.43
N MET A 191 -19.28 10.65 -1.54
CA MET A 191 -19.41 9.88 -2.78
C MET A 191 -20.09 10.70 -3.89
N ASN A 192 -21.15 11.46 -3.57
CA ASN A 192 -21.80 12.36 -4.51
C ASN A 192 -20.84 13.45 -5.01
N LEU A 193 -20.00 14.00 -4.13
CA LEU A 193 -18.98 14.98 -4.52
C LEU A 193 -18.00 14.38 -5.54
N LEU A 194 -17.51 13.16 -5.31
CA LEU A 194 -16.61 12.48 -6.25
C LEU A 194 -17.27 12.26 -7.61
N VAL A 195 -18.49 11.70 -7.64
CA VAL A 195 -19.20 11.43 -8.89
C VAL A 195 -19.53 12.73 -9.64
N SER A 196 -19.87 13.80 -8.92
CA SER A 196 -20.09 15.14 -9.51
C SER A 196 -18.83 15.72 -10.16
N ALA A 197 -17.65 15.35 -9.66
CA ALA A 197 -16.36 15.71 -10.24
C ALA A 197 -15.92 14.77 -11.38
N GLY A 198 -16.77 13.83 -11.80
CA GLY A 198 -16.45 12.87 -12.85
C GLY A 198 -15.47 11.78 -12.41
N ILE A 199 -15.40 11.47 -11.11
CA ILE A 199 -14.64 10.36 -10.55
C ILE A 199 -15.55 9.14 -10.45
N PRO A 200 -15.25 8.03 -11.15
CA PRO A 200 -15.98 6.79 -10.97
C PRO A 200 -15.86 6.24 -9.55
N VAL A 201 -17.01 6.06 -8.90
CA VAL A 201 -17.14 5.45 -7.57
C VAL A 201 -17.96 4.17 -7.68
N ARG A 202 -17.49 3.08 -7.08
CA ARG A 202 -18.25 1.84 -6.94
C ARG A 202 -18.39 1.43 -5.48
N THR A 203 -19.53 0.83 -5.14
CA THR A 203 -19.72 0.18 -3.84
C THR A 203 -19.76 -1.34 -3.99
N VAL A 204 -19.15 -2.07 -3.07
CA VAL A 204 -19.10 -3.54 -3.06
C VAL A 204 -19.83 -4.08 -1.83
N ASP A 205 -20.71 -5.06 -2.03
CA ASP A 205 -21.50 -5.73 -0.98
C ASP A 205 -21.32 -7.26 -0.95
N THR A 206 -20.57 -7.83 -1.90
CA THR A 206 -20.32 -9.28 -2.01
C THR A 206 -19.55 -9.84 -0.81
N TYR A 207 -18.79 -9.01 -0.10
CA TYR A 207 -18.07 -9.39 1.11
C TYR A 207 -18.90 -9.11 2.37
N LYS A 208 -18.58 -9.79 3.47
CA LYS A 208 -19.15 -9.42 4.78
C LYS A 208 -18.85 -7.95 5.09
N ILE A 209 -17.59 -7.56 4.87
CA ILE A 209 -17.05 -6.20 4.88
C ILE A 209 -15.88 -6.10 3.88
N LEU A 210 -15.78 -5.00 3.11
CA LEU A 210 -14.55 -4.55 2.43
C LEU A 210 -13.79 -3.69 3.43
N HIS A 211 -12.86 -4.29 4.18
CA HIS A 211 -12.18 -3.62 5.30
C HIS A 211 -10.85 -2.96 4.93
N ASP A 212 -10.57 -2.82 3.64
CA ASP A 212 -9.36 -2.20 3.14
C ASP A 212 -9.36 -0.67 3.35
N LYS A 213 -8.16 -0.11 3.54
CA LYS A 213 -7.88 1.32 3.50
C LYS A 213 -6.56 1.48 2.76
N VAL A 214 -6.66 1.60 1.44
CA VAL A 214 -5.51 1.51 0.55
C VAL A 214 -5.66 2.54 -0.57
N ILE A 215 -4.53 3.18 -0.91
CA ILE A 215 -4.39 4.02 -2.09
C ILE A 215 -3.22 3.47 -2.90
N ILE A 216 -3.46 3.13 -4.17
CA ILE A 216 -2.40 2.92 -5.14
C ILE A 216 -2.32 4.14 -6.04
N ALA A 217 -1.13 4.73 -6.17
CA ALA A 217 -0.88 5.87 -7.05
C ALA A 217 0.22 5.55 -8.07
N ASP A 218 0.00 5.98 -9.31
CA ASP A 218 0.94 5.93 -10.43
C ASP A 218 1.57 4.55 -10.71
N GLY A 219 0.86 3.47 -10.36
CA GLY A 219 1.34 2.10 -10.50
C GLY A 219 2.62 1.76 -9.72
N ARG A 220 3.04 2.60 -8.77
CA ARG A 220 4.32 2.43 -8.03
C ARG A 220 4.30 2.87 -6.57
N ASN A 221 3.27 3.57 -6.12
CA ASN A 221 3.15 4.03 -4.74
C ASN A 221 1.96 3.36 -4.09
N THR A 222 2.16 2.75 -2.92
CA THR A 222 1.10 2.04 -2.20
C THR A 222 1.00 2.53 -0.76
N GLU A 223 -0.12 3.17 -0.42
CA GLU A 223 -0.53 3.46 0.95
C GLU A 223 -1.38 2.33 1.50
N VAL A 224 -1.10 1.90 2.72
CA VAL A 224 -1.88 0.93 3.49
C VAL A 224 -1.88 1.30 4.97
N GLY A 225 -2.88 0.84 5.72
CA GLY A 225 -2.89 1.03 7.16
C GLY A 225 -4.22 0.69 7.81
N SER A 226 -4.37 1.12 9.06
CA SER A 226 -5.64 1.02 9.80
C SER A 226 -6.56 2.22 9.52
N PHE A 227 -5.99 3.34 9.04
CA PHE A 227 -6.64 4.64 8.87
C PHE A 227 -7.83 4.59 7.90
N ASN A 228 -9.05 4.62 8.43
CA ASN A 228 -10.23 4.85 7.62
C ASN A 228 -10.24 6.29 7.08
N PHE A 229 -10.70 6.52 5.86
CA PHE A 229 -10.79 7.87 5.28
C PHE A 229 -11.93 8.69 5.92
N SER A 230 -11.78 9.01 7.20
CA SER A 230 -12.79 9.55 8.11
C SER A 230 -12.16 10.50 9.12
N ARG A 231 -12.96 11.41 9.68
CA ARG A 231 -12.48 12.34 10.73
C ARG A 231 -12.13 11.63 12.05
N ALA A 232 -12.78 10.50 12.34
CA ALA A 232 -12.50 9.73 13.55
C ALA A 232 -11.09 9.11 13.50
N ALA A 233 -10.71 8.55 12.35
CA ALA A 233 -9.36 8.05 12.12
C ALA A 233 -8.32 9.16 12.24
N ASP A 234 -8.59 10.35 11.68
CA ASP A 234 -7.69 11.50 11.79
C ASP A 234 -7.49 11.98 13.24
N ARG A 235 -8.58 12.23 13.97
CA ARG A 235 -8.56 13.06 15.17
C ARG A 235 -8.75 12.35 16.50
N ALA A 236 -9.21 11.10 16.48
CA ALA A 236 -9.68 10.42 17.69
C ALA A 236 -9.08 9.03 17.89
N ASN A 237 -9.02 8.23 16.83
CA ASN A 237 -8.52 6.87 16.92
C ASN A 237 -6.99 6.83 16.96
N SER A 238 -6.44 5.79 17.58
CA SER A 238 -5.05 5.40 17.35
C SER A 238 -4.98 4.65 16.02
N GLU A 239 -4.28 5.22 15.04
CA GLU A 239 -4.18 4.67 13.69
C GLU A 239 -2.75 4.73 13.17
N ASN A 240 -2.45 3.86 12.20
CA ASN A 240 -1.22 3.91 11.42
C ASN A 240 -1.51 4.02 9.92
N VAL A 241 -0.63 4.73 9.23
CA VAL A 241 -0.54 4.83 7.77
C VAL A 241 0.90 4.50 7.40
N LEU A 242 1.09 3.65 6.40
CA LEU A 242 2.38 3.31 5.82
C LEU A 242 2.30 3.50 4.31
N VAL A 243 3.29 4.18 3.73
CA VAL A 243 3.41 4.31 2.28
C VAL A 243 4.71 3.67 1.84
N VAL A 244 4.61 2.74 0.88
CA VAL A 244 5.75 2.23 0.12
C VAL A 244 5.82 3.04 -1.18
N TRP A 245 6.83 3.87 -1.31
CA TRP A 245 7.09 4.72 -2.47
C TRP A 245 7.97 3.99 -3.47
N ASP A 246 7.72 4.25 -4.75
CA ASP A 246 8.56 3.85 -5.88
C ASP A 246 8.76 2.33 -6.05
N ASP A 247 7.82 1.52 -5.55
CA ASP A 247 7.81 0.06 -5.67
C ASP A 247 6.67 -0.45 -6.59
N PRO A 248 6.94 -0.67 -7.89
CA PRO A 248 5.94 -1.17 -8.82
C PRO A 248 5.51 -2.62 -8.55
N VAL A 249 6.33 -3.42 -7.86
CA VAL A 249 6.01 -4.83 -7.58
C VAL A 249 4.92 -4.92 -6.53
N VAL A 250 5.03 -4.14 -5.45
CA VAL A 250 3.99 -4.05 -4.42
C VAL A 250 2.73 -3.42 -5.01
N ALA A 251 2.87 -2.30 -5.72
CA ALA A 251 1.74 -1.61 -6.35
C ALA A 251 0.96 -2.53 -7.29
N GLN A 252 1.63 -3.30 -8.14
CA GLN A 252 0.97 -4.22 -9.06
C GLN A 252 0.14 -5.31 -8.35
N ARG A 253 0.63 -5.84 -7.23
CA ARG A 253 -0.13 -6.82 -6.43
C ARG A 253 -1.37 -6.20 -5.82
N TYR A 254 -1.28 -4.96 -5.31
CA TYR A 254 -2.43 -4.22 -4.81
C TYR A 254 -3.39 -3.81 -5.93
N LEU A 255 -2.91 -3.50 -7.13
CA LEU A 255 -3.77 -3.22 -8.29
C LEU A 255 -4.57 -4.45 -8.71
N GLN A 256 -3.98 -5.65 -8.70
CA GLN A 256 -4.71 -6.91 -8.93
C GLN A 256 -5.79 -7.11 -7.87
N HIS A 257 -5.45 -6.87 -6.60
CA HIS A 257 -6.41 -6.93 -5.50
C HIS A 257 -7.56 -5.92 -5.70
N TRP A 258 -7.26 -4.66 -5.96
CA TRP A 258 -8.22 -3.60 -6.24
C TRP A 258 -9.13 -3.95 -7.43
N SER A 259 -8.55 -4.44 -8.53
CA SER A 259 -9.29 -4.82 -9.75
C SER A 259 -10.32 -5.92 -9.48
N SER A 260 -10.00 -6.86 -8.58
CA SER A 260 -10.93 -7.92 -8.18
C SER A 260 -12.13 -7.39 -7.36
N ARG A 261 -11.99 -6.26 -6.64
CA ARG A 261 -13.09 -5.59 -5.93
C ARG A 261 -13.86 -4.70 -6.89
N TRP A 262 -13.16 -3.93 -7.72
CA TRP A 262 -13.74 -3.05 -8.73
C TRP A 262 -14.70 -3.78 -9.68
N SER A 263 -14.31 -4.97 -10.14
CA SER A 263 -15.13 -5.83 -11.01
C SER A 263 -16.41 -6.35 -10.36
N LYS A 264 -16.48 -6.41 -9.02
CA LYS A 264 -17.66 -6.82 -8.25
C LYS A 264 -18.47 -5.64 -7.73
N GLY A 265 -18.01 -4.42 -7.98
CA GLY A 265 -18.64 -3.21 -7.48
C GLY A 265 -19.78 -2.73 -8.40
N THR A 266 -20.80 -2.16 -7.78
CA THR A 266 -21.90 -1.47 -8.45
C THR A 266 -21.59 0.02 -8.50
N ASP A 267 -21.79 0.65 -9.66
CA ASP A 267 -21.57 2.10 -9.82
C ASP A 267 -22.47 2.88 -8.85
N TRP A 268 -21.85 3.82 -8.12
CA TRP A 268 -22.59 4.79 -7.33
C TRP A 268 -23.14 5.87 -8.26
N LYS A 269 -24.47 6.00 -8.27
CA LYS A 269 -25.16 7.11 -8.91
C LYS A 269 -25.51 8.13 -7.83
N GLN A 270 -25.48 9.41 -8.16
CA GLN A 270 -25.86 10.46 -7.23
C GLN A 270 -27.22 10.15 -6.59
N THR A 271 -27.26 10.13 -5.26
CA THR A 271 -28.51 10.01 -4.50
C THR A 271 -28.70 11.30 -3.71
N TYR A 272 -29.67 12.12 -4.09
CA TYR A 272 -30.09 13.30 -3.35
C TYR A 272 -31.29 12.98 -2.48
#